data_AF-A0A9C9GLD5-F1
#
_entry.id   AF-A0A9C9GLD5-F1
#
_cell.length_a   1.000
_cell.length_b   1.000
_cell.length_c   1.000
_cell.angle_alpha   90.00
_cell.angle_beta   90.00
_cell.angle_gamma   90.00
#
_symmetry.space_group_name_H-M   'P 1'
#
loop_
_entity.id
_entity.type
_entity.pdbx_description
1 polymer ?
#
loop_
_entity_poly.entity_id
_entity_poly.type
_entity_poly.pdbx_seq_one_letter_code
_entity_poly.pdbx_strand_id
1 'polypeptide(L)' 'YTQPLKNPDQPTKEMRVPWIRMQGLWLQQAGFVINAPVTVRVMEGCVVLTLET' A
#
# COMPACT_ATOMS: atom_id res chain seq x y z
N TYR A 1 -7.65 6.32 5.37
CA TYR A 1 -6.84 7.42 4.82
C TYR A 1 -7.67 8.20 3.82
N THR A 2 -8.34 9.26 4.28
CA THR A 2 -9.12 10.15 3.42
C THR A 2 -8.16 11.22 2.91
N GLN A 3 -7.95 11.31 1.60
CA GLN A 3 -7.19 12.43 1.05
C GLN A 3 -7.96 13.72 1.38
N PRO A 4 -7.31 14.75 1.95
CA PRO A 4 -7.99 16.01 2.21
C PRO A 4 -8.50 16.61 0.89
N LEU A 5 -9.69 17.22 0.95
CA LEU A 5 -10.34 17.85 -0.18
C LEU A 5 -9.36 18.86 -0.84
N LYS A 6 -9.13 18.66 -2.13
CA LYS A 6 -8.15 19.41 -2.92
C LYS A 6 -8.60 20.87 -3.04
N ASN A 7 -7.86 21.80 -2.43
CA ASN A 7 -8.13 23.23 -2.53
C ASN A 7 -7.82 23.70 -3.98
N PRO A 8 -8.72 24.44 -4.66
CA PRO A 8 -8.63 24.72 -6.10
C PRO A 8 -7.42 25.59 -6.51
N ASP A 9 -6.83 26.33 -5.58
CA ASP A 9 -5.70 27.24 -5.84
C ASP A 9 -4.31 26.65 -5.52
N GLN A 10 -4.23 25.37 -5.13
CA GLN A 10 -2.93 24.75 -4.89
C GLN A 10 -2.33 24.20 -6.20
N PRO A 11 -1.14 24.67 -6.64
CA PRO A 11 -0.43 24.01 -7.72
C PRO A 11 -0.21 22.56 -7.32
N THR A 12 -0.77 21.65 -8.11
CA THR A 12 -0.70 20.22 -7.86
C THR A 12 0.74 19.79 -8.05
N LYS A 13 1.54 19.85 -6.97
CA LYS A 13 2.73 19.04 -6.88
C LYS A 13 2.24 17.61 -7.05
N GLU A 14 2.42 17.04 -8.23
CA GLU A 14 2.09 15.64 -8.52
C GLU A 14 2.88 14.79 -7.54
N MET A 15 2.27 14.53 -6.39
CA MET A 15 2.85 13.71 -5.35
C MET A 15 2.77 12.30 -5.91
N ARG A 16 3.87 11.86 -6.55
CA ARG A 16 4.02 10.50 -7.07
C ARG A 16 3.96 9.56 -5.88
N VAL A 17 2.76 9.09 -5.56
CA VAL A 17 2.57 8.11 -4.51
C VAL A 17 3.28 6.83 -4.96
N PRO A 18 4.29 6.34 -4.22
CA PRO A 18 4.95 5.10 -4.56
C PRO A 18 3.96 3.95 -4.38
N TRP A 19 3.93 3.03 -5.33
CA TRP A 19 3.08 1.85 -5.29
C TRP A 19 3.91 0.61 -5.65
N ILE A 20 3.56 -0.52 -5.04
CA ILE A 20 4.18 -1.81 -5.30
C ILE A 20 3.12 -2.71 -5.94
N ARG A 21 3.41 -3.24 -7.13
CA ARG A 21 2.58 -4.27 -7.76
C ARG A 21 3.05 -5.64 -7.29
N MET A 22 2.20 -6.38 -6.60
CA MET A 22 2.45 -7.78 -6.28
C MET A 22 1.55 -8.65 -7.16
N GLN A 23 2.14 -9.62 -7.86
CA GLN A 23 1.41 -10.54 -8.74
C GLN A 23 2.01 -11.94 -8.69
N GLY A 24 1.18 -12.96 -8.98
CA GLY A 24 1.59 -14.34 -9.14
C GLY A 24 0.90 -15.30 -8.16
N LEU A 25 0.91 -16.59 -8.52
CA LEU A 25 0.28 -17.67 -7.72
C LEU A 25 0.95 -17.86 -6.34
N TRP A 26 2.20 -17.42 -6.19
CA TRP A 26 2.94 -17.51 -4.93
C TRP A 26 2.28 -16.70 -3.80
N LEU A 27 1.55 -15.62 -4.10
CA LEU A 27 0.82 -14.85 -3.09
C LEU A 27 -0.26 -15.70 -2.41
N GLN A 28 -0.99 -16.49 -3.20
CA GLN A 28 -1.99 -17.41 -2.69
C GLN A 28 -1.33 -18.53 -1.86
N GLN A 29 -0.17 -19.03 -2.29
CA GLN A 29 0.61 -20.01 -1.50
C GLN A 29 1.09 -19.43 -0.17
N ALA A 30 1.40 -18.13 -0.12
CA ALA A 30 1.75 -17.41 1.10
C ALA A 30 0.52 -17.02 1.95
N GLY A 31 -0.70 -17.40 1.54
CA GLY A 31 -1.95 -17.13 2.27
C GLY A 31 -2.59 -15.76 1.98
N PHE A 32 -2.01 -14.94 1.09
CA PHE A 32 -2.58 -13.66 0.67
C PHE A 32 -3.70 -13.90 -0.33
N VAL A 33 -4.93 -13.91 0.16
CA VAL A 33 -6.16 -13.97 -0.66
C VAL A 33 -6.72 -12.56 -0.90
N ILE A 34 -7.61 -12.43 -1.89
CA ILE A 34 -8.29 -11.16 -2.17
C ILE A 34 -9.05 -10.72 -0.91
N ASN A 35 -8.94 -9.44 -0.56
CA ASN A 35 -9.52 -8.83 0.66
C ASN A 35 -8.96 -9.36 1.99
N ALA A 36 -7.88 -10.14 1.98
CA ALA A 36 -7.21 -10.51 3.22
C ALA A 36 -6.72 -9.24 3.94
N PRO A 37 -7.04 -9.07 5.24
CA PRO A 37 -6.50 -7.97 6.01
C PRO A 37 -4.98 -8.15 6.17
N VAL A 38 -4.25 -7.03 6.11
CA VAL A 38 -2.79 -7.02 6.16
C VAL A 38 -2.28 -5.95 7.10
N THR A 39 -1.21 -6.27 7.81
CA THR A 39 -0.42 -5.32 8.58
C THR A 39 0.77 -4.85 7.75
N VAL A 40 0.93 -3.53 7.62
CA VAL A 40 2.07 -2.89 6.95
C VAL A 40 2.98 -2.26 8.00
N ARG A 41 4.26 -2.62 7.99
CA ARG A 41 5.29 -1.99 8.83
C ARG A 41 6.37 -1.39 7.94
N VAL A 42 6.69 -0.12 8.16
CA VAL A 42 7.77 0.58 7.47
C VAL A 42 8.92 0.78 8.44
N MET A 43 10.11 0.34 8.03
CA MET A 43 11.34 0.46 8.80
C MET A 43 12.43 1.04 7.88
N GLU A 44 13.53 1.50 8.47
CA GLU A 44 14.66 1.97 7.67
C GLU A 44 15.17 0.84 6.75
N GLY A 45 15.14 1.07 5.44
CA GLY A 45 15.59 0.11 4.43
C GLY A 45 14.62 -1.04 4.11
N CYS A 46 13.45 -1.16 4.77
CA CYS A 46 12.52 -2.25 4.46
C CYS A 46 11.02 -1.92 4.70
N VAL A 47 10.17 -2.59 3.92
CA VAL A 47 8.72 -2.63 4.10
C VAL A 47 8.34 -4.08 4.37
N VAL A 48 7.68 -4.32 5.51
CA VAL A 48 7.21 -5.65 5.90
C VAL A 48 5.70 -5.68 5.76
N LEU A 49 5.21 -6.64 4.97
CA LEU A 49 3.80 -6.92 4.78
C LEU A 49 3.49 -8.31 5.33
N THR A 50 2.57 -8.39 6.28
CA THR A 50 2.10 -9.66 6.85
C THR A 50 0.59 -9.71 6.83
N LEU A 51 0.03 -10.92 6.82
CA LEU A 51 -1.39 -11.12 7.11
C LEU A 51 -1.67 -10.62 8.53
N GLU A 52 -2.83 -10.00 8.71
CA GLU A 52 -3.34 -9.72 10.04
C GLU A 52 -3.83 -11.03 10.67
N THR A 53 -3.34 -11.34 11.86
CA THR A 53 -3.68 -12.54 12.65
C THR A 53 -4.72 -12.22 13.69
#